data_AF-A0A8T8I1M9-F1
#
_entry.id   AF-A0A8T8I1M9-F1
#
_cell.length_a   1.000
_cell.length_b   1.000
_cell.length_c   1.000
_cell.angle_alpha   90.00
_cell.angle_beta   90.00
_cell.angle_gamma   90.00
#
_symmetry.space_group_name_H-M   'P 1'
#
loop_
_entity.id
_entity.type
_entity.pdbx_description
1 polymer ?
#
loop_
_entity_poly.entity_id
_entity_poly.type
_entity_poly.pdbx_seq_one_letter_code
_entity_poly.pdbx_strand_id
1 'polypeptide(L)' 'MLKFAVVGRSSTAEHDLEYRFVQCLPGDESRFELRGSCGHSVLAAVAASAERGLIPRLRPGSRVRVVVRNNGNSIRCRVD' A
#
# COMPACT_ATOMS: atom_id res chain seq x y z
N MET A 1 13.58 -11.90 -4.76
CA MET A 1 12.20 -12.05 -5.26
C MET A 1 11.57 -10.67 -5.36
N LEU A 2 11.06 -10.29 -6.52
CA LEU A 2 10.59 -8.93 -6.81
C LEU A 2 9.16 -8.71 -6.30
N LYS A 3 8.89 -7.52 -5.74
CA LYS A 3 7.59 -7.14 -5.17
C LYS A 3 7.20 -5.77 -5.70
N PHE A 4 5.93 -5.57 -5.97
CA PHE A 4 5.39 -4.25 -6.28
C PHE A 4 4.27 -3.87 -5.33
N ALA A 5 4.12 -2.56 -5.17
CA ALA A 5 2.99 -1.93 -4.53
C ALA A 5 2.35 -0.99 -5.54
N VAL A 6 1.12 -1.30 -5.99
CA VAL A 6 0.33 -0.37 -6.78
C VAL A 6 -0.46 0.50 -5.81
N VAL A 7 -0.25 1.81 -5.90
CA VAL A 7 -0.83 2.79 -4.97
C VAL A 7 -1.64 3.83 -5.70
N GLY A 8 -2.72 4.29 -5.07
CA GLY A 8 -3.57 5.37 -5.56
C GLY A 8 -4.22 6.10 -4.40
N ARG A 9 -4.65 7.35 -4.64
CA ARG A 9 -5.55 8.03 -3.67
C ARG A 9 -6.84 7.22 -3.55
N SER A 10 -7.36 7.11 -2.34
CA SER A 10 -8.67 6.47 -2.19
C SER A 10 -9.76 7.26 -2.89
N SER A 11 -10.68 6.52 -3.51
CA SER A 11 -11.93 7.04 -4.07
C SER A 11 -13.04 7.22 -3.02
N THR A 12 -12.86 6.68 -1.80
CA THR A 12 -13.82 6.75 -0.70
C THR A 12 -13.35 7.65 0.44
N ALA A 13 -14.29 8.18 1.24
CA ALA A 13 -13.97 9.00 2.41
C ALA A 13 -13.42 8.19 3.61
N GLU A 14 -13.55 6.87 3.58
CA GLU A 14 -13.17 5.97 4.68
C GLU A 14 -11.66 5.67 4.71
N HIS A 15 -10.98 5.86 3.58
CA HIS A 15 -9.56 5.56 3.41
C HIS A 15 -8.85 6.74 2.76
N ASP A 16 -7.54 6.82 2.99
CA ASP A 16 -6.70 7.86 2.42
C ASP A 16 -5.94 7.30 1.19
N LEU A 17 -5.61 6.00 1.22
CA LEU A 17 -4.81 5.32 0.20
C LEU A 17 -5.41 3.97 -0.20
N GLU A 18 -5.45 3.70 -1.49
CA GLU A 18 -5.66 2.37 -2.06
C GLU A 18 -4.31 1.69 -2.31
N TYR A 19 -4.18 0.44 -1.88
CA TYR A 19 -2.95 -0.34 -1.99
C TYR A 19 -3.24 -1.73 -2.57
N ARG A 20 -2.46 -2.17 -3.55
CA ARG A 20 -2.43 -3.56 -4.02
C ARG A 20 -1.01 -4.10 -3.99
N PHE A 21 -0.84 -5.21 -3.28
CA PHE A 21 0.38 -5.99 -3.30
C PHE A 21 0.46 -6.86 -4.55
N VAL A 22 1.64 -6.94 -5.18
CA VAL A 22 1.91 -7.84 -6.30
C VAL A 22 3.22 -8.56 -6.04
N GLN A 23 3.17 -9.89 -6.05
CA GLN A 23 4.35 -10.73 -5.88
C GLN A 23 4.73 -11.34 -7.24
N CYS A 24 5.91 -11.00 -7.78
CA CYS A 24 6.46 -11.75 -8.91
C CYS A 24 6.77 -13.18 -8.46
N LEU A 25 6.32 -14.17 -9.24
CA LEU A 25 6.66 -15.56 -9.04
C LEU A 25 7.99 -15.87 -9.77
N PRO A 26 8.84 -16.75 -9.20
CA PRO A 26 10.09 -17.13 -9.85
C PRO A 26 9.83 -17.93 -11.13
N GLY A 27 10.81 -17.89 -12.04
CA GLY A 27 10.83 -18.69 -13.27
C GLY A 27 10.16 -18.04 -14.49
N ASP A 28 9.41 -16.95 -14.32
CA ASP A 28 8.79 -16.20 -15.42
C ASP A 28 8.43 -14.78 -14.95
N GLU A 29 8.90 -13.76 -15.67
CA GLU A 29 8.68 -12.35 -15.35
C GLU A 29 7.22 -11.90 -15.53
N SER A 30 6.40 -12.71 -16.20
CA SER A 30 4.98 -12.44 -16.45
C SER A 30 4.03 -13.07 -15.42
N ARG A 31 4.55 -13.79 -14.42
CA ARG A 31 3.75 -14.49 -13.41
C ARG A 31 3.65 -13.70 -12.12
N PHE A 32 2.41 -13.40 -11.70
CA PHE A 32 2.11 -12.62 -10.50
C PHE A 32 1.13 -13.32 -9.57
N GLU A 33 1.39 -13.25 -8.26
CA GLU A 33 0.42 -13.57 -7.21
C GLU A 33 -0.19 -12.27 -6.66
N LEU A 34 -1.53 -12.22 -6.62
CA LEU A 34 -2.35 -11.02 -6.35
C LEU A 34 -3.28 -11.19 -5.15
N ARG A 35 -3.35 -12.36 -4.51
CA ARG A 35 -4.21 -12.63 -3.35
C ARG A 35 -3.51 -12.27 -2.03
N GLY A 36 -2.18 -12.29 -2.03
CA GLY A 36 -1.37 -11.98 -0.85
C GLY A 36 -1.44 -10.50 -0.44
N SER A 37 -0.93 -10.21 0.75
CA SER A 37 -0.61 -8.87 1.23
C SER A 37 0.74 -8.91 1.95
N CYS A 38 1.38 -7.75 2.15
CA CYS A 38 2.69 -7.67 2.80
C CYS A 38 2.79 -6.40 3.65
N GLY A 39 3.02 -6.58 4.97
CA GLY A 39 3.12 -5.49 5.95
C GLY A 39 4.22 -4.46 5.62
N HIS A 40 5.42 -4.93 5.27
CA HIS A 40 6.52 -4.03 4.89
C HIS A 40 6.19 -3.22 3.64
N SER A 41 5.58 -3.85 2.64
CA SER A 41 5.22 -3.19 1.39
C SER A 41 4.13 -2.13 1.60
N VAL A 42 3.15 -2.35 2.50
CA VAL A 42 2.14 -1.31 2.79
C VAL A 42 2.74 -0.13 3.56
N LEU A 43 3.68 -0.35 4.49
CA LEU A 43 4.36 0.74 5.20
C LEU A 43 5.23 1.56 4.24
N ALA A 44 6.01 0.90 3.37
CA ALA A 44 6.79 1.55 2.34
C ALA A 44 5.90 2.33 1.35
N ALA A 45 4.75 1.76 0.97
CA ALA A 45 3.77 2.41 0.12
C ALA A 45 3.23 3.71 0.75
N VAL A 46 2.93 3.71 2.04
CA VAL A 46 2.47 4.91 2.77
C VAL A 46 3.56 5.99 2.78
N ALA A 47 4.80 5.64 3.10
CA ALA A 47 5.92 6.58 3.08
C ALA A 47 6.14 7.18 1.69
N ALA A 48 6.25 6.33 0.66
CA ALA A 48 6.44 6.76 -0.72
C ALA A 48 5.28 7.63 -1.23
N SER A 49 4.04 7.28 -0.87
CA SER A 49 2.85 8.07 -1.27
C SER A 49 2.87 9.47 -0.66
N ALA A 50 3.34 9.60 0.58
CA ALA A 50 3.47 10.90 1.24
C ALA A 50 4.61 11.74 0.64
N GLU A 51 5.75 11.12 0.31
CA GLU A 51 6.86 11.79 -0.38
C GLU A 51 6.47 12.30 -1.77
N ARG A 52 5.64 11.53 -2.48
CA ARG A 52 5.13 11.88 -3.81
C ARG A 52 3.90 12.80 -3.79
N GLY A 53 3.44 13.22 -2.61
CA GLY A 53 2.28 14.11 -2.46
C GLY A 53 0.93 13.48 -2.79
N LEU A 54 0.86 12.15 -2.87
CA LEU A 54 -0.39 11.41 -3.09
C LEU A 54 -1.30 11.51 -1.86
N ILE A 55 -0.70 11.52 -0.68
CA ILE A 55 -1.33 11.79 0.61
C ILE A 55 -0.56 12.91 1.33
N PRO A 56 -1.12 13.54 2.38
CA PRO A 56 -0.40 14.53 3.16
C PRO A 56 0.94 14.00 3.68
N ARG A 57 1.93 14.88 3.73
CA ARG A 57 3.28 14.53 4.19
C ARG A 57 3.23 14.06 5.65
N LEU A 58 3.86 12.93 5.96
CA LEU A 58 3.83 12.31 7.30
C LEU A 58 4.58 13.15 8.35
N ARG A 59 4.06 13.15 9.58
CA ARG A 59 4.64 13.74 10.81
C ARG A 59 4.35 12.83 12.01
N PRO A 60 5.08 12.95 13.13
CA PRO A 60 4.71 12.26 14.37
C PRO A 60 3.22 12.46 14.71
N GLY A 61 2.54 11.38 15.09
CA GLY A 61 1.10 11.35 15.33
C GLY A 61 0.22 11.23 14.08
N SER A 62 0.78 11.25 12.87
CA SER A 62 0.02 11.06 11.63
C SER A 62 -0.66 9.69 11.60
N ARG A 63 -1.86 9.65 11.03
CA ARG A 63 -2.63 8.43 10.81
C ARG A 63 -3.00 8.32 9.35
N VAL A 64 -2.78 7.14 8.77
CA VAL A 64 -3.14 6.84 7.38
C VAL A 64 -3.98 5.58 7.35
N ARG A 65 -5.18 5.69 6.78
CA ARG A 65 -6.12 4.58 6.55
C ARG A 65 -5.91 4.05 5.14
N VAL A 66 -5.59 2.77 5.04
CA VAL A 66 -5.27 2.11 3.77
C VAL A 66 -6.28 1.01 3.52
N VAL A 67 -6.86 0.95 2.32
CA VAL A 67 -7.62 -0.21 1.87
C VAL A 67 -6.73 -1.12 1.02
N VAL A 68 -6.69 -2.40 1.38
CA VAL A 68 -5.92 -3.42 0.68
C VAL A 68 -6.79 -4.05 -0.40
N ARG A 69 -6.57 -3.67 -1.66
CA ARG A 69 -7.38 -4.13 -2.82
C ARG A 69 -7.21 -5.62 -3.13
N ASN A 70 -6.25 -6.30 -2.50
CA ASN A 70 -6.08 -7.76 -2.62
C ASN A 70 -7.22 -8.53 -1.97
N ASN A 71 -7.75 -8.03 -0.84
CA ASN A 71 -8.69 -8.77 -0.01
C ASN A 71 -9.79 -7.91 0.67
N GLY A 72 -9.77 -6.59 0.48
CA GLY A 72 -10.73 -5.67 1.08
C GLY A 72 -10.40 -5.24 2.51
N ASN A 73 -9.29 -5.71 3.09
CA ASN A 73 -8.94 -5.37 4.47
C ASN A 73 -8.58 -3.89 4.61
N SER A 74 -8.91 -3.32 5.77
CA SER A 74 -8.54 -1.97 6.16
C SER A 74 -7.37 -1.99 7.14
N ILE A 75 -6.31 -1.22 6.85
CA ILE A 75 -5.12 -1.09 7.70
C ILE A 75 -5.02 0.37 8.17
N ARG A 76 -4.67 0.56 9.45
CA ARG A 76 -4.38 1.88 10.01
C ARG A 76 -2.91 1.96 10.37
N CYS A 77 -2.18 2.83 9.68
CA CYS A 77 -0.78 3.11 9.98
C CYS A 77 -0.70 4.33 10.90
N ARG A 78 0.18 4.27 11.90
CA ARG A 78 0.51 5.40 12.78
C ARG A 78 2.01 5.67 12.67
N VAL A 79 2.35 6.95 12.64
CA VAL A 79 3.74 7.41 12.79
C VAL A 79 3.92 7.82 14.24
N ASP A 80 4.88 7.22 14.92
CA ASP A 80 5.25 7.56 16.29
C ASP A 80 6.16 8.79 16.35
#